data_AF-A0A4Q2XR06-F1
#
_entry.id   AF-A0A4Q2XR06-F1
#
_cell.length_a   1.000
_cell.length_b   1.000
_cell.length_c   1.000
_cell.angle_alpha   90.00
_cell.angle_beta   90.00
_cell.angle_gamma   90.00
#
_symmetry.space_group_name_H-M   'P 1'
#
loop_
_entity.id
_entity.type
_entity.pdbx_description
1 polymer ?
#
loop_
_entity_poly.entity_id
_entity_poly.type
_entity_poly.pdbx_seq_one_letter_code
_entity_poly.pdbx_strand_id
1 'polypeptide(L)'
;MPVITRKRRRGAGLGWRGCPAVSESAMPAVILKSAAKALAQFLSDPRLWRILLVSAFVSLLTLGGLFAGVWWGVREGVDWIAVHWPKYAGWMKYTEGTFGFVTAAVVSFLLFPTVIGFVVSFFQEAVADAVEARYYPQLPKADGSPLLASLLAAVRFFVIMIIVNLLALPFYLVPGIGIALILAVNGLLAGREYYEVVALRRLTPAQMDISRRRNRLAYFLTGVGIAALALVPVV
;
A
#
# COMPACT_ATOMS: atom_id res chain seq x y z
N MET A 1 -10.76 -38.90 24.23
CA MET A 1 -10.08 -37.84 23.44
C MET A 1 -10.70 -36.50 23.82
N PRO A 2 -10.00 -35.61 24.56
CA PRO A 2 -10.65 -34.50 25.24
C PRO A 2 -10.87 -33.30 24.30
N VAL A 3 -12.15 -32.98 24.13
CA VAL A 3 -12.78 -31.67 24.00
C VAL A 3 -11.82 -30.47 23.90
N ILE A 4 -11.74 -29.89 22.71
CA ILE A 4 -11.16 -28.57 22.45
C ILE A 4 -12.01 -27.53 23.18
N THR A 5 -11.59 -27.17 24.39
CA THR A 5 -12.17 -26.04 25.14
C THR A 5 -11.64 -24.74 24.54
N ARG A 6 -12.44 -24.14 23.66
CA ARG A 6 -12.23 -22.77 23.14
C ARG A 6 -12.37 -21.80 24.31
N LYS A 7 -11.27 -21.55 25.04
CA LYS A 7 -11.21 -20.65 26.19
C LYS A 7 -11.58 -19.24 25.73
N ARG A 8 -12.84 -18.89 25.97
CA ARG A 8 -13.44 -17.56 25.85
C ARG A 8 -12.65 -16.60 26.75
N ARG A 9 -11.54 -16.03 26.25
CA ARG A 9 -10.81 -14.99 26.97
C ARG A 9 -11.61 -13.70 26.86
N ARG A 10 -12.30 -13.39 27.95
CA ARG A 10 -12.83 -12.07 28.30
C ARG A 10 -11.66 -11.08 28.32
N GLY A 11 -11.39 -10.44 27.18
CA GLY A 11 -10.67 -9.17 27.13
C GLY A 11 -11.67 -8.06 27.42
N ALA A 12 -11.38 -7.27 28.45
CA ALA A 12 -12.19 -6.15 28.89
C ALA A 12 -12.46 -5.15 27.73
N GLY A 13 -13.70 -5.11 27.26
CA GLY A 13 -14.56 -3.93 27.47
C GLY A 13 -14.21 -2.58 26.86
N LEU A 14 -13.19 -2.41 26.01
CA LEU A 14 -13.11 -1.22 25.15
C LEU A 14 -14.03 -1.42 23.94
N GLY A 15 -15.33 -1.32 24.20
CA GLY A 15 -16.35 -1.38 23.17
C GLY A 15 -16.24 -0.17 22.24
N TRP A 16 -15.62 -0.35 21.07
CA TRP A 16 -15.66 0.60 19.93
C TRP A 16 -17.06 1.06 19.51
N ARG A 17 -18.14 0.48 20.10
CA ARG A 17 -19.52 0.94 19.96
C ARG A 17 -19.72 2.41 20.40
N GLY A 18 -18.77 2.99 21.13
CA GLY A 18 -18.80 4.38 21.60
C GLY A 18 -17.93 5.38 20.81
N CYS A 19 -17.24 5.00 19.73
CA CYS A 19 -16.51 6.00 18.93
C CYS A 19 -17.52 6.95 18.26
N PRO A 20 -17.51 8.24 18.60
CA PRO A 20 -18.40 9.21 17.98
C PRO A 20 -18.06 9.32 16.49
N ALA A 21 -19.08 9.49 15.65
CA ALA A 21 -18.85 9.91 14.28
C ALA A 21 -18.13 11.27 14.30
N VAL A 22 -17.14 11.45 13.43
CA VAL A 22 -16.50 12.77 13.30
C VAL A 22 -17.56 13.72 12.73
N SER A 23 -17.92 14.76 13.48
CA SER A 23 -18.89 15.74 13.00
C SER A 23 -18.33 16.48 11.77
N GLU A 24 -19.21 16.85 10.83
CA GLU A 24 -18.78 17.52 9.60
C GLU A 24 -18.04 18.83 9.87
N SER A 25 -18.48 19.59 10.88
CA SER A 25 -17.84 20.82 11.33
C SER A 25 -16.44 20.62 11.93
N ALA A 26 -16.15 19.45 12.50
CA ALA A 26 -14.87 19.16 13.14
C ALA A 26 -13.88 18.43 12.22
N MET A 27 -14.34 17.85 11.11
CA MET A 27 -13.52 17.04 10.18
C MET A 27 -12.24 17.74 9.72
N PRO A 28 -12.27 19.00 9.21
CA PRO A 28 -11.06 19.67 8.74
C PRO A 28 -10.01 19.81 9.85
N ALA A 29 -10.45 20.17 11.06
CA ALA A 29 -9.56 20.33 12.21
C ALA A 29 -8.97 19.00 12.67
N VAL A 30 -9.73 17.91 12.64
CA VAL A 30 -9.23 16.56 13.00
C VAL A 30 -8.20 16.08 11.97
N ILE A 31 -8.47 16.23 10.68
CA ILE A 31 -7.55 15.82 9.60
C ILE A 31 -6.25 16.62 9.70
N LEU A 32 -6.34 17.95 9.83
CA LEU A 32 -5.17 18.82 9.92
C LEU A 32 -4.33 18.54 11.17
N LYS A 33 -4.97 18.34 12.34
CA LYS A 33 -4.26 17.95 13.56
C LYS A 33 -3.58 16.59 13.43
N SER A 34 -4.20 15.65 12.73
CA SER A 34 -3.64 14.31 12.51
C SER A 34 -2.44 14.37 11.56
N ALA A 35 -2.54 15.13 10.47
CA ALA A 35 -1.43 15.39 9.54
C ALA A 35 -0.26 16.10 10.26
N ALA A 36 -0.55 17.11 11.08
CA ALA A 36 0.47 17.80 11.86
C ALA A 36 1.17 16.86 12.87
N LYS A 37 0.44 15.97 13.53
CA LYS A 37 1.04 14.93 14.39
C LYS A 37 1.92 13.98 13.59
N ALA A 38 1.45 13.50 12.44
CA ALA A 38 2.24 12.61 11.57
C ALA A 38 3.55 13.28 11.13
N LEU A 39 3.49 14.54 10.68
CA LEU A 39 4.68 15.30 10.29
C LEU A 39 5.61 15.57 11.47
N ALA A 40 5.07 15.96 12.63
CA ALA A 40 5.86 16.18 13.83
C ALA A 40 6.56 14.89 14.28
N GLN A 41 5.89 13.74 14.19
CA GLN A 41 6.52 12.46 14.50
C GLN A 41 7.58 12.10 13.47
N PHE A 42 7.30 12.27 12.17
CA PHE A 42 8.27 12.01 11.10
C PHE A 42 9.56 12.80 11.27
N LEU A 43 9.48 14.08 11.66
CA LEU A 43 10.65 14.93 11.87
C LEU A 43 11.41 14.65 13.17
N SER A 44 10.80 13.99 14.16
CA SER A 44 11.40 13.84 15.50
C SER A 44 11.67 12.39 15.92
N ASP A 45 11.08 11.40 15.27
CA ASP A 45 11.19 9.99 15.66
C ASP A 45 12.20 9.25 14.77
N PRO A 46 13.41 8.90 15.28
CA PRO A 46 14.41 8.19 14.50
C PRO A 46 13.96 6.77 14.11
N ARG A 47 12.95 6.20 14.80
CA ARG A 47 12.41 4.88 14.44
C ARG A 47 11.69 4.91 13.09
N LEU A 48 10.96 5.99 12.80
CA LEU A 48 10.29 6.15 11.50
C LEU A 48 11.30 6.31 10.37
N TRP A 49 12.37 7.08 10.58
CA TRP A 49 13.46 7.19 9.61
C TRP A 49 14.14 5.85 9.35
N ARG A 50 14.37 5.05 10.40
CA ARG A 50 14.91 3.70 10.22
C ARG A 50 13.97 2.82 9.39
N ILE A 51 12.66 2.86 9.65
CA ILE A 51 11.67 2.10 8.87
C ILE A 51 11.69 2.55 7.41
N LEU A 52 11.70 3.86 7.16
CA LEU A 52 11.75 4.44 5.81
C LEU A 52 13.04 4.06 5.06
N LEU A 53 14.20 4.16 5.71
CA LEU A 53 15.48 3.80 5.09
C LEU A 53 15.56 2.31 4.80
N VAL A 54 15.08 1.47 5.73
CA VAL A 54 15.04 0.01 5.52
C VAL A 54 14.06 -0.34 4.40
N SER A 55 12.87 0.25 4.35
CA SER A 55 11.89 -0.02 3.30
C SER A 55 12.37 0.46 1.93
N ALA A 56 13.01 1.64 1.86
CA ALA A 56 13.64 2.14 0.64
C ALA A 56 14.78 1.22 0.19
N PHE A 57 15.64 0.77 1.10
CA PHE A 57 16.73 -0.16 0.79
C PHE A 57 16.21 -1.51 0.30
N VAL A 58 15.23 -2.10 0.99
CA VAL A 58 14.59 -3.37 0.57
C VAL A 58 13.90 -3.21 -0.78
N SER A 59 13.23 -2.08 -1.04
CA SER A 59 12.61 -1.80 -2.34
C SER A 59 13.65 -1.73 -3.45
N LEU A 60 14.76 -1.02 -3.23
CA LEU A 60 15.86 -0.92 -4.19
C LEU A 60 16.50 -2.29 -4.46
N LEU A 61 16.73 -3.08 -3.41
CA LEU A 61 17.24 -4.46 -3.56
C LEU A 61 16.27 -5.35 -4.35
N THR A 62 14.97 -5.23 -4.09
CA THR A 62 13.95 -6.04 -4.77
C THR A 62 13.85 -5.66 -6.24
N LEU A 63 13.88 -4.37 -6.56
CA LEU A 63 13.91 -3.87 -7.94
C LEU A 63 15.21 -4.21 -8.66
N GLY A 64 16.35 -4.07 -8.00
CA GLY A 64 17.64 -4.47 -8.55
C GLY A 64 17.72 -5.97 -8.81
N GLY A 65 17.16 -6.78 -7.90
CA GLY A 65 17.02 -8.22 -8.06
C GLY A 65 16.10 -8.59 -9.22
N LEU A 66 14.96 -7.91 -9.37
CA LEU A 66 14.07 -8.06 -10.52
C LEU A 66 14.78 -7.72 -11.83
N PHE A 67 15.46 -6.58 -11.89
CA PHE A 67 16.23 -6.16 -13.07
C PHE A 67 17.28 -7.20 -13.43
N ALA A 68 18.10 -7.62 -12.46
CA ALA A 68 19.14 -8.62 -12.67
C ALA A 68 18.55 -9.97 -13.09
N GLY A 69 17.42 -10.38 -12.52
CA GLY A 69 16.72 -11.61 -12.86
C GLY A 69 16.16 -11.60 -14.28
N VAL A 70 15.55 -10.49 -14.72
CA VAL A 70 15.06 -10.33 -16.10
C VAL A 70 16.23 -10.31 -17.07
N TRP A 71 17.29 -9.55 -16.76
CA TRP A 71 18.49 -9.51 -17.59
C TRP A 71 19.08 -10.90 -17.78
N TRP A 72 19.27 -11.63 -16.68
CA TRP A 72 19.79 -12.99 -16.70
C TRP A 72 18.88 -13.92 -17.50
N GLY A 73 17.56 -13.83 -17.33
CA GLY A 73 16.60 -14.62 -18.10
C GLY A 73 16.66 -14.34 -19.62
N VAL A 74 16.86 -13.09 -20.03
CA VAL A 74 17.08 -12.75 -21.46
C VAL A 74 18.36 -13.39 -21.97
N ARG A 75 19.44 -13.30 -21.18
CA ARG A 75 20.75 -13.89 -21.49
C ARG A 75 20.63 -15.39 -21.77
N GLU A 76 20.10 -16.14 -20.81
CA GLU A 76 19.90 -17.58 -20.91
C GLU A 76 18.95 -17.95 -22.06
N GLY A 77 17.92 -17.13 -22.31
CA GLY A 77 17.02 -17.30 -23.44
C GLY A 77 17.71 -17.17 -24.79
N VAL A 78 18.60 -16.18 -24.95
CA VAL A 78 19.41 -15.99 -26.16
C VAL A 78 20.36 -17.16 -26.36
N ASP A 79 21.03 -17.62 -25.29
CA ASP A 79 21.93 -18.76 -25.32
C ASP A 79 21.20 -20.04 -25.74
N TRP A 80 20.02 -20.28 -25.18
CA TRP A 80 19.18 -21.42 -25.54
C TRP A 80 18.75 -21.39 -27.02
N ILE A 81 18.34 -20.22 -27.53
CA ILE A 81 17.96 -20.06 -28.94
C ILE A 81 19.18 -20.24 -29.84
N ALA A 82 20.35 -19.75 -29.46
CA ALA A 82 21.57 -19.89 -30.24
C ALA A 82 21.97 -21.35 -30.46
N VAL A 83 21.73 -22.22 -29.46
CA VAL A 83 21.97 -23.66 -29.55
C VAL A 83 20.95 -24.36 -30.46
N HIS A 84 19.66 -24.05 -30.32
CA HIS A 84 18.59 -24.78 -31.01
C HIS A 84 18.25 -24.23 -32.41
N TRP A 85 18.52 -22.94 -32.66
CA TRP A 85 18.35 -22.27 -33.95
C TRP A 85 19.59 -21.43 -34.32
N PRO A 86 20.69 -22.08 -34.73
CA PRO A 86 21.96 -21.42 -35.01
C PRO A 86 21.87 -20.30 -36.05
N LYS A 87 20.91 -20.38 -36.99
CA LYS A 87 20.64 -19.35 -38.00
C LYS A 87 20.34 -17.96 -37.43
N TYR A 88 19.85 -17.87 -36.19
CA TYR A 88 19.52 -16.59 -35.53
C TYR A 88 20.57 -16.16 -34.50
N ALA A 89 21.54 -17.03 -34.18
CA ALA A 89 22.50 -16.81 -33.09
C ALA A 89 23.35 -15.54 -33.27
N GLY A 90 23.81 -15.27 -34.49
CA GLY A 90 24.78 -14.20 -34.76
C GLY A 90 24.26 -12.80 -34.39
N TRP A 91 23.09 -12.43 -34.90
CA TRP A 91 22.52 -11.11 -34.60
C TRP A 91 21.96 -11.03 -33.16
N MET A 92 21.38 -12.12 -32.64
CA MET A 92 20.85 -12.14 -31.28
C MET A 92 21.94 -11.93 -30.24
N LYS A 93 23.06 -12.66 -30.34
CA LYS A 93 24.24 -12.49 -29.48
C LYS A 93 24.86 -11.10 -29.58
N TYR A 94 24.88 -10.52 -30.79
CA TYR A 94 25.38 -9.16 -30.98
C TYR A 94 24.50 -8.11 -30.27
N THR A 95 23.17 -8.27 -30.32
CA THR A 95 22.22 -7.32 -29.70
C THR A 95 21.87 -7.63 -28.25
N GLU A 96 22.30 -8.77 -27.71
CA GLU A 96 21.90 -9.32 -26.41
C GLU A 96 22.06 -8.32 -25.27
N GLY A 97 23.21 -7.64 -25.17
CA GLY A 97 23.47 -6.68 -24.09
C GLY A 97 22.49 -5.51 -24.12
N THR A 98 22.30 -4.89 -25.29
CA THR A 98 21.37 -3.75 -25.42
C THR A 98 19.92 -4.18 -25.23
N PHE A 99 19.52 -5.29 -25.85
CA PHE A 99 18.15 -5.78 -25.76
C PHE A 99 17.83 -6.25 -24.34
N GLY A 100 18.74 -6.99 -23.71
CA GLY A 100 18.64 -7.38 -22.30
C GLY A 100 18.50 -6.18 -21.37
N PHE A 101 19.26 -5.11 -21.59
CA PHE A 101 19.15 -3.87 -20.81
C PHE A 101 17.79 -3.24 -20.94
N VAL A 102 17.37 -3.01 -22.19
CA VAL A 102 16.11 -2.33 -22.47
C VAL A 102 14.94 -3.16 -21.95
N THR A 103 14.93 -4.47 -22.17
CA THR A 103 13.91 -5.38 -21.65
C THR A 103 13.88 -5.35 -20.11
N ALA A 104 15.02 -5.50 -19.44
CA ALA A 104 15.09 -5.46 -17.99
C ALA A 104 14.63 -4.11 -17.43
N ALA A 105 15.02 -3.00 -18.05
CA ALA A 105 14.61 -1.66 -17.66
C ALA A 105 13.11 -1.45 -17.82
N VAL A 106 12.54 -1.80 -18.98
CA VAL A 106 11.10 -1.66 -19.27
C VAL A 106 10.28 -2.52 -18.31
N VAL A 107 10.63 -3.80 -18.14
CA VAL A 107 9.90 -4.69 -17.22
C VAL A 107 9.99 -4.20 -15.78
N SER A 108 11.18 -3.78 -15.32
CA SER A 108 11.36 -3.27 -13.96
C SER A 108 10.58 -1.97 -13.75
N PHE A 109 10.55 -1.08 -14.74
CA PHE A 109 9.77 0.16 -14.69
C PHE A 109 8.26 -0.10 -14.65
N LEU A 110 7.76 -1.04 -15.46
CA LEU A 110 6.34 -1.42 -15.45
C LEU A 110 5.92 -2.07 -14.13
N LEU A 111 6.78 -2.90 -13.53
CA LEU A 111 6.52 -3.58 -12.26
C LEU A 111 6.87 -2.75 -11.03
N PHE A 112 7.51 -1.59 -11.20
CA PHE A 112 7.97 -0.73 -10.12
C PHE A 112 6.88 -0.39 -9.09
N PRO A 113 5.67 0.07 -9.48
CA PRO A 113 4.62 0.41 -8.52
C PRO A 113 4.14 -0.81 -7.73
N THR A 114 4.05 -1.97 -8.38
CA THR A 114 3.63 -3.24 -7.76
C THR A 114 4.64 -3.72 -6.73
N VAL A 115 5.94 -3.69 -7.08
CA VAL A 115 7.02 -4.10 -6.18
C VAL A 115 7.08 -3.19 -4.96
N ILE A 116 7.01 -1.88 -5.15
CA ILE A 116 7.04 -0.93 -4.04
C ILE A 116 5.81 -1.08 -3.15
N GLY A 117 4.60 -1.15 -3.71
CA GLY A 117 3.39 -1.35 -2.94
C GLY A 117 3.46 -2.62 -2.09
N PHE A 118 4.01 -3.70 -2.66
CA PHE A 118 4.24 -4.95 -1.94
C PHE A 118 5.23 -4.76 -0.78
N VAL A 119 6.40 -4.16 -1.03
CA VAL A 119 7.40 -3.92 0.04
C VAL A 119 6.84 -3.03 1.14
N VAL A 120 6.19 -1.92 0.78
CA VAL A 120 5.59 -0.97 1.73
C VAL A 120 4.57 -1.66 2.63
N SER A 121 3.78 -2.60 2.10
CA SER A 121 2.77 -3.34 2.89
C SER A 121 3.35 -4.07 4.10
N PHE A 122 4.60 -4.58 4.03
CA PHE A 122 5.26 -5.21 5.17
C PHE A 122 5.65 -4.23 6.27
N PHE A 123 5.90 -2.98 5.93
CA PHE A 123 6.32 -1.95 6.89
C PHE A 123 5.14 -1.18 7.49
N GLN A 124 3.94 -1.29 6.91
CA GLN A 124 2.74 -0.61 7.41
C GLN A 124 2.44 -0.95 8.88
N GLU A 125 2.60 -2.21 9.29
CA GLU A 125 2.39 -2.61 10.70
C GLU A 125 3.42 -1.98 11.65
N ALA A 126 4.69 -1.93 11.26
CA ALA A 126 5.76 -1.33 12.05
C ALA A 126 5.57 0.19 12.20
N VAL A 127 5.10 0.88 11.16
CA VAL A 127 4.75 2.30 11.23
C VAL A 127 3.59 2.52 12.19
N ALA A 128 2.53 1.71 12.09
CA ALA A 128 1.39 1.81 12.99
C ALA A 128 1.77 1.55 14.46
N ASP A 129 2.65 0.58 14.73
CA ASP A 129 3.20 0.35 16.08
C ASP A 129 3.95 1.57 16.62
N ALA A 130 4.79 2.20 15.79
CA ALA A 130 5.54 3.39 16.19
C ALA A 130 4.63 4.59 16.49
N VAL A 131 3.58 4.79 15.69
CA VAL A 131 2.58 5.85 15.91
C VAL A 131 1.79 5.59 17.18
N GLU A 132 1.34 4.36 17.40
CA GLU A 132 0.55 3.99 18.58
C GLU A 132 1.36 4.09 19.87
N ALA A 133 2.64 3.68 19.87
CA ALA A 133 3.52 3.81 21.02
C ALA A 133 3.70 5.27 21.47
N ARG A 134 3.67 6.23 20.53
CA ARG A 134 3.86 7.65 20.82
C ARG A 134 2.57 8.38 21.19
N TYR A 135 1.51 8.20 20.40
CA TYR A 135 0.28 8.99 20.55
C TYR A 135 -0.84 8.25 21.28
N TYR A 136 -0.74 6.93 21.45
CA TYR A 136 -1.77 6.09 22.06
C TYR A 136 -1.21 5.01 23.00
N PRO A 137 -0.33 5.35 23.97
CA PRO A 137 0.36 4.38 24.83
C PRO A 137 -0.58 3.56 25.72
N GLN A 138 -1.80 4.05 25.94
CA GLN A 138 -2.84 3.38 26.73
C GLN A 138 -3.50 2.18 26.02
N LEU A 139 -3.27 2.01 24.71
CA LEU A 139 -3.88 0.92 23.97
C LEU A 139 -3.14 -0.40 24.23
N PRO A 140 -3.87 -1.52 24.41
CA PRO A 140 -3.23 -2.83 24.50
C PRO A 140 -2.50 -3.16 23.19
N LYS A 141 -1.48 -4.03 23.29
CA LYS A 141 -0.72 -4.53 22.14
C LYS A 141 -1.72 -5.10 21.10
N ALA A 142 -1.59 -4.67 19.85
CA ALA A 142 -2.42 -5.18 18.78
C ALA A 142 -2.08 -6.67 18.52
N ASP A 143 -3.10 -7.49 18.26
CA ASP A 143 -2.96 -8.92 18.01
C ASP A 143 -2.40 -9.24 16.60
N GLY A 144 -2.12 -8.22 15.78
CA GLY A 144 -1.73 -8.35 14.37
C GLY A 144 -2.93 -8.66 13.45
N SER A 145 -2.77 -8.46 12.14
CA SER A 145 -3.82 -8.84 11.17
C SER A 145 -3.69 -10.32 10.80
N PRO A 146 -4.78 -11.12 10.79
CA PRO A 146 -4.71 -12.48 10.28
C PRO A 146 -4.41 -12.45 8.77
N LEU A 147 -3.28 -13.04 8.34
CA LEU A 147 -2.80 -13.03 6.95
C LEU A 147 -3.89 -13.34 5.91
N LEU A 148 -4.77 -14.30 6.21
CA LEU A 148 -5.84 -14.70 5.30
C LEU A 148 -6.94 -13.62 5.16
N ALA A 149 -7.22 -12.89 6.24
CA ALA A 149 -8.14 -11.76 6.22
C ALA A 149 -7.53 -10.56 5.47
N SER A 150 -6.23 -10.32 5.65
CA SER A 150 -5.48 -9.29 4.91
C SER A 150 -5.44 -9.60 3.42
N LEU A 151 -5.20 -10.86 3.04
CA LEU A 151 -5.19 -11.29 1.64
C LEU A 151 -6.56 -11.11 0.97
N LEU A 152 -7.65 -11.51 1.64
CA LEU A 152 -8.99 -11.35 1.10
C LEU A 152 -9.38 -9.87 0.95
N ALA A 153 -8.97 -9.03 1.90
CA ALA A 153 -9.14 -7.58 1.81
C ALA A 153 -8.36 -6.99 0.63
N ALA A 154 -7.09 -7.40 0.44
CA ALA A 154 -6.24 -6.97 -0.66
C ALA A 154 -6.82 -7.36 -2.02
N VAL A 155 -7.29 -8.61 -2.20
CA VAL A 155 -7.92 -9.06 -3.46
C VAL A 155 -9.19 -8.26 -3.75
N ARG A 156 -10.04 -8.04 -2.75
CA ARG A 156 -11.26 -7.23 -2.92
C ARG A 156 -10.91 -5.78 -3.29
N PHE A 157 -9.89 -5.21 -2.66
CA PHE A 157 -9.41 -3.87 -2.96
C PHE A 157 -8.89 -3.79 -4.40
N PHE A 158 -8.08 -4.76 -4.83
CA PHE A 158 -7.55 -4.86 -6.19
C PHE A 158 -8.65 -4.90 -7.25
N VAL A 159 -9.69 -5.73 -7.04
CA VAL A 159 -10.84 -5.79 -7.96
C VAL A 159 -11.58 -4.45 -8.03
N ILE A 160 -11.81 -3.81 -6.89
CA ILE A 160 -12.47 -2.49 -6.85
C ILE A 160 -11.61 -1.43 -7.54
N MET A 161 -10.29 -1.46 -7.32
CA MET A 161 -9.34 -0.56 -7.95
C MET A 161 -9.39 -0.67 -9.47
N ILE A 162 -9.40 -1.90 -10.01
CA ILE A 162 -9.56 -2.14 -11.44
C ILE A 162 -10.86 -1.52 -11.93
N ILE A 163 -12.00 -1.86 -11.32
CA ILE A 163 -13.31 -1.36 -11.75
C ILE A 163 -13.35 0.18 -11.74
N VAL A 164 -12.91 0.82 -10.66
CA VAL A 164 -12.94 2.28 -10.54
C VAL A 164 -12.03 2.95 -11.57
N ASN A 165 -10.83 2.42 -11.82
CA ASN A 165 -9.92 2.98 -12.82
C ASN A 165 -10.44 2.80 -14.25
N LEU A 166 -11.04 1.65 -14.58
CA LEU A 166 -11.69 1.45 -15.88
C LEU A 166 -12.84 2.44 -16.10
N LEU A 167 -13.64 2.68 -15.06
CA LEU A 167 -14.73 3.67 -15.13
C LEU A 167 -14.21 5.12 -15.22
N ALA A 168 -13.04 5.41 -14.67
CA ALA A 168 -12.42 6.74 -14.75
C ALA A 168 -11.79 7.02 -16.13
N LEU A 169 -11.41 5.98 -16.88
CA LEU A 169 -10.67 6.08 -18.14
C LEU A 169 -11.30 7.03 -19.18
N PRO A 170 -12.62 6.98 -19.46
CA PRO A 170 -13.25 7.88 -20.43
C PRO A 170 -13.15 9.35 -20.02
N PHE A 171 -13.11 9.61 -18.71
CA PHE A 171 -13.13 10.97 -18.18
C PHE A 171 -11.74 11.59 -18.06
N TYR A 172 -10.66 10.79 -18.07
CA TYR A 172 -9.29 11.32 -18.14
C TYR A 172 -9.01 12.06 -19.46
N LEU A 173 -9.76 11.77 -20.52
CA LEU A 173 -9.65 12.44 -21.82
C LEU A 173 -10.27 13.85 -21.82
N VAL A 174 -11.02 14.22 -20.79
CA VAL A 174 -11.64 15.54 -20.69
C VAL A 174 -10.68 16.53 -20.01
N PRO A 175 -10.25 17.60 -20.69
CA PRO A 175 -9.34 18.59 -20.12
C PRO A 175 -9.89 19.20 -18.82
N GLY A 176 -9.05 19.31 -17.80
CA GLY A 176 -9.40 19.87 -16.48
C GLY A 176 -10.05 18.89 -15.50
N ILE A 177 -10.77 17.87 -15.97
CA ILE A 177 -11.39 16.85 -15.09
C ILE A 177 -10.35 15.86 -14.57
N GLY A 178 -9.27 15.63 -15.33
CA GLY A 178 -8.24 14.66 -15.00
C GLY A 178 -7.67 14.79 -13.58
N ILE A 179 -7.30 16.00 -13.13
CA ILE A 179 -6.73 16.20 -11.78
C ILE A 179 -7.76 15.90 -10.69
N ALA A 180 -8.99 16.40 -10.85
CA ALA A 180 -10.07 16.15 -9.89
C ALA A 180 -10.37 14.65 -9.78
N LEU A 181 -10.37 13.92 -10.90
CA LEU A 181 -10.52 12.48 -10.94
C LEU A 181 -9.35 11.74 -10.32
N ILE A 182 -8.11 12.14 -10.62
CA ILE A 182 -6.91 11.56 -10.01
C ILE A 182 -7.01 11.67 -8.49
N LEU A 183 -7.34 12.86 -7.96
CA LEU A 183 -7.49 13.07 -6.53
C LEU A 183 -8.67 12.31 -5.93
N ALA A 184 -9.81 12.26 -6.61
CA ALA A 184 -10.99 11.56 -6.11
C ALA A 184 -10.80 10.04 -6.12
N VAL A 185 -10.31 9.46 -7.21
CA VAL A 185 -10.09 8.02 -7.35
C VAL A 185 -9.00 7.57 -6.38
N ASN A 186 -7.82 8.20 -6.43
CA ASN A 186 -6.71 7.82 -5.55
C ASN A 186 -7.03 8.15 -4.09
N GLY A 187 -7.75 9.23 -3.81
CA GLY A 187 -8.17 9.57 -2.46
C GLY A 187 -9.16 8.56 -1.86
N LEU A 188 -10.11 8.09 -2.66
CA LEU A 188 -11.03 7.03 -2.25
C LEU A 188 -10.29 5.70 -1.98
N LEU A 189 -9.33 5.37 -2.84
CA LEU A 189 -8.52 4.16 -2.73
C LEU A 189 -7.60 4.22 -1.50
N ALA A 190 -6.75 5.24 -1.41
CA ALA A 190 -5.79 5.44 -0.32
C ALA A 190 -6.51 5.56 1.03
N GLY A 191 -7.53 6.41 1.13
CA GLY A 191 -8.27 6.62 2.37
C GLY A 191 -8.89 5.32 2.91
N ARG A 192 -9.32 4.43 2.02
CA ARG A 192 -9.85 3.12 2.39
C ARG A 192 -8.75 2.13 2.77
N GLU A 193 -7.70 2.04 1.97
CA GLU A 193 -6.58 1.11 2.19
C GLU A 193 -5.90 1.37 3.54
N TYR A 194 -5.47 2.61 3.79
CA TYR A 194 -4.82 2.99 5.04
C TYR A 194 -5.74 2.83 6.25
N TYR A 195 -7.04 3.08 6.09
CA TYR A 195 -8.02 2.79 7.14
C TYR A 195 -8.13 1.29 7.43
N GLU A 196 -8.24 0.44 6.40
CA GLU A 196 -8.41 -1.01 6.56
C GLU A 196 -7.21 -1.63 7.29
N VAL A 197 -5.98 -1.17 7.02
CA VAL A 197 -4.76 -1.59 7.73
C VAL A 197 -4.86 -1.36 9.25
N VAL A 198 -5.32 -0.19 9.67
CA VAL A 198 -5.48 0.14 11.11
C VAL A 198 -6.71 -0.53 11.71
N ALA A 199 -7.80 -0.58 10.94
CA ALA A 199 -9.07 -1.16 11.37
C ALA A 199 -8.93 -2.67 11.66
N LEU A 200 -8.25 -3.42 10.80
CA LEU A 200 -8.04 -4.86 10.97
C LEU A 200 -7.27 -5.21 12.25
N ARG A 201 -6.44 -4.29 12.77
CA ARG A 201 -5.69 -4.48 14.02
C ARG A 201 -6.56 -4.36 15.27
N ARG A 202 -7.70 -3.67 15.20
CA ARG A 202 -8.45 -3.21 16.38
C ARG A 202 -9.95 -3.48 16.33
N LEU A 203 -10.50 -3.76 15.16
CA LEU A 203 -11.93 -3.90 14.93
C LEU A 203 -12.29 -5.29 14.44
N THR A 204 -13.40 -5.82 14.97
CA THR A 204 -14.07 -6.97 14.37
C THR A 204 -14.71 -6.58 13.03
N PRO A 205 -14.96 -7.53 12.11
CA PRO A 205 -15.59 -7.24 10.81
C PRO A 205 -16.89 -6.44 10.91
N ALA A 206 -17.75 -6.76 11.90
CA ALA A 206 -18.99 -6.02 12.13
C ALA A 206 -18.75 -4.57 12.56
N GLN A 207 -17.73 -4.30 13.37
CA GLN A 207 -17.38 -2.94 13.80
C GLN A 207 -16.74 -2.13 12.67
N MET A 208 -15.92 -2.77 11.83
CA MET A 208 -15.35 -2.14 10.64
C MET A 208 -16.42 -1.62 9.70
N ASP A 209 -17.48 -2.41 9.47
CA ASP A 209 -18.58 -2.04 8.59
C ASP A 209 -19.36 -0.83 9.13
N ILE A 210 -19.61 -0.77 10.44
CA ILE A 210 -20.28 0.37 11.08
C ILE A 210 -19.42 1.63 10.98
N SER A 211 -18.13 1.53 11.33
CA SER A 211 -17.20 2.65 11.31
C SER A 211 -16.99 3.19 9.90
N ARG A 212 -16.86 2.30 8.90
CA ARG A 212 -16.74 2.67 7.48
C ARG A 212 -17.94 3.45 6.98
N ARG A 213 -19.16 3.08 7.38
CA ARG A 213 -20.38 3.81 6.98
C ARG A 213 -20.48 5.17 7.65
N ARG A 214 -20.11 5.28 8.92
CA ARG A 214 -20.21 6.53 9.71
C ARG A 214 -19.18 7.59 9.31
N ASN A 215 -17.97 7.18 8.95
CA ASN A 215 -16.84 8.10 8.73
C ASN A 215 -16.32 8.09 7.28
N ARG A 216 -17.14 7.65 6.31
CA ARG A 216 -16.73 7.49 4.90
C ARG A 216 -16.13 8.77 4.32
N LEU A 217 -16.72 9.93 4.61
CA LEU A 217 -16.25 11.22 4.11
C LEU A 217 -14.91 11.61 4.75
N ALA A 218 -14.74 11.38 6.06
CA ALA A 218 -13.48 11.66 6.75
C ALA A 218 -12.33 10.82 6.17
N TYR A 219 -12.56 9.53 5.92
CA TYR A 219 -11.57 8.65 5.30
C TYR A 219 -11.26 9.08 3.86
N PHE A 220 -12.28 9.44 3.09
CA PHE A 220 -12.12 9.96 1.74
C PHE A 220 -11.27 11.24 1.71
N LEU A 221 -11.61 12.25 2.51
CA LEU A 221 -10.89 13.53 2.55
C LEU A 221 -9.44 13.36 3.04
N THR A 222 -9.22 12.48 4.02
CA THR A 222 -7.86 12.12 4.46
C THR A 222 -7.08 11.48 3.31
N GLY A 223 -7.71 10.56 2.57
CA GLY A 223 -7.11 9.93 1.40
C GLY A 223 -6.84 10.93 0.27
N VAL A 224 -7.73 11.89 0.01
CA VAL A 224 -7.51 12.98 -0.95
C VAL A 224 -6.28 13.80 -0.56
N GLY A 225 -6.10 14.09 0.72
CA GLY A 225 -4.89 14.74 1.23
C GLY A 225 -3.62 13.93 0.94
N ILE A 226 -3.65 12.62 1.18
CA ILE A 226 -2.54 11.72 0.86
C ILE A 226 -2.28 11.68 -0.65
N ALA A 227 -3.32 11.56 -1.47
CA ALA A 227 -3.21 11.54 -2.93
C ALA A 227 -2.65 12.86 -3.48
N ALA A 228 -3.01 14.00 -2.88
CA ALA A 228 -2.47 15.30 -3.23
C ALA A 228 -0.98 15.41 -2.89
N LEU A 229 -0.55 14.86 -1.74
CA LEU A 229 0.88 14.80 -1.39
C LEU A 229 1.65 13.91 -2.37
N ALA A 230 1.09 12.78 -2.78
CA ALA A 230 1.71 11.88 -3.75
C ALA A 230 1.91 12.49 -5.15
N LEU A 231 1.23 13.59 -5.47
CA LEU A 231 1.48 14.36 -6.70
C LEU A 231 2.74 15.23 -6.62
N VAL A 232 3.29 15.44 -5.42
CA VAL A 232 4.52 16.22 -5.22
C VAL A 232 5.70 15.25 -5.25
N PRO A 233 6.57 15.29 -6.27
CA PRO A 233 7.60 14.25 -6.48
C PRO A 233 8.66 14.12 -5.37
N VAL A 234 8.77 15.13 -4.51
CA VAL A 234 9.81 15.23 -3.48
C VAL A 234 9.34 14.66 -2.12
N VAL A 235 8.03 14.50 -1.93
CA VAL A 235 7.39 14.27 -0.62
C VAL A 235 7.08 12.80 -0.39
#